data_AF-A0A928FMN4-F1
#
_entry.id   AF-A0A928FMN4-F1
#
_cell.length_a   1.000
_cell.length_b   1.000
_cell.length_c   1.000
_cell.angle_alpha   90.00
_cell.angle_beta   90.00
_cell.angle_gamma   90.00
#
_symmetry.space_group_name_H-M   'P 1'
#
loop_
_entity.id
_entity.type
_entity.pdbx_description
1 polymer ?
#
loop_
_entity_poly.entity_id
_entity_poly.type
_entity_poly.pdbx_seq_one_letter_code
_entity_poly.pdbx_strand_id
1 'polypeptide(L)'
;MCNMAGYVGIKDAAPILVEMLKKQEGFEGGYSSGIATIHEGKIYYAKIVGDTDRLVALTDAAKLPGKIGIIHSRSGGREGDEWAHPFISEKSGEIVTAYVANGVQGYFAKDRNKLDKRAEELISSGYEMLSRDRIPGTRYPTMSDGTSVHMSDLMCQNIQYYLDKGCDAPSAMDAAFHEIPSEITGLLLTLAESDSIAWSRINMPMFVGFSSHGAYMATSALAFPNDAGNPVLLPGSASGRVYKDRYEVIPYKCDPCNIGRINPEIAYKAYEIIYKMLEEGDKKYSQFYIAIKECFPESDCIDSEPLTYAILQTLAKSGRLKIESIRVPGHADGIDAPQSRFSLL
;
A
#
# COMPACT_ATOMS: atom_id res chain seq x y z
N MET A 1 8.03 0.25 -6.10
CA MET A 1 6.88 0.54 -5.19
C MET A 1 5.85 -0.57 -5.36
N CYS A 2 4.74 -0.66 -4.62
CA CYS A 2 3.62 -1.54 -4.96
C CYS A 2 2.35 -0.71 -5.22
N ASN A 3 1.23 -1.32 -5.63
CA ASN A 3 -0.04 -0.63 -5.84
C ASN A 3 -1.12 -1.17 -4.92
N MET A 4 -1.93 -0.29 -4.34
CA MET A 4 -3.06 -0.68 -3.50
C MET A 4 -4.24 0.27 -3.62
N ALA A 5 -5.41 -0.23 -3.22
CA ALA A 5 -6.65 0.54 -3.13
C ALA A 5 -7.50 0.11 -1.93
N GLY A 6 -8.38 1.01 -1.51
CA GLY A 6 -9.38 0.78 -0.48
C GLY A 6 -10.71 1.41 -0.90
N TYR A 7 -11.82 0.87 -0.42
CA TYR A 7 -13.15 1.39 -0.71
C TYR A 7 -14.08 1.20 0.48
N VAL A 8 -14.86 2.23 0.80
CA VAL A 8 -15.89 2.23 1.84
C VAL A 8 -17.15 2.85 1.25
N GLY A 9 -18.22 2.09 1.06
CA GLY A 9 -19.39 2.65 0.39
C GLY A 9 -20.69 1.85 0.44
N ILE A 10 -21.55 2.08 -0.56
CA ILE A 10 -22.88 1.45 -0.65
C ILE A 10 -22.95 0.31 -1.65
N LYS A 11 -22.01 0.28 -2.61
CA LYS A 11 -21.83 -0.81 -3.59
C LYS A 11 -20.91 -1.90 -3.05
N ASP A 12 -20.89 -3.05 -3.73
CA ASP A 12 -19.97 -4.14 -3.41
C ASP A 12 -18.51 -3.71 -3.67
N ALA A 13 -17.65 -3.95 -2.68
CA ALA A 13 -16.28 -3.46 -2.70
C ALA A 13 -15.40 -4.20 -3.70
N ALA A 14 -15.53 -5.53 -3.76
CA ALA A 14 -14.68 -6.40 -4.57
C ALA A 14 -14.53 -5.96 -6.05
N PRO A 15 -15.61 -5.79 -6.83
CA PRO A 15 -15.48 -5.39 -8.24
C PRO A 15 -14.88 -3.99 -8.42
N ILE A 16 -15.19 -3.05 -7.52
CA ILE A 16 -14.64 -1.69 -7.55
C ILE A 16 -13.13 -1.72 -7.30
N LEU A 17 -12.70 -2.46 -6.28
CA LEU A 17 -11.29 -2.61 -5.91
C LEU A 17 -10.47 -3.25 -7.02
N VAL A 18 -11.02 -4.30 -7.66
CA VAL A 18 -10.39 -4.94 -8.82
C VAL A 18 -10.21 -3.95 -9.97
N GLU A 19 -11.24 -3.16 -10.31
CA GLU A 19 -11.14 -2.14 -11.37
C GLU A 19 -10.10 -1.07 -11.03
N MET A 20 -10.12 -0.57 -9.79
CA MET A 20 -9.16 0.42 -9.31
C MET A 20 -7.73 -0.13 -9.38
N LEU A 21 -7.50 -1.37 -8.97
CA LEU A 21 -6.16 -1.95 -8.99
C LEU A 21 -5.66 -2.13 -10.43
N LYS A 22 -6.48 -2.67 -11.35
CA LYS A 22 -6.11 -2.83 -12.77
C LYS A 22 -5.68 -1.51 -13.43
N LYS A 23 -6.27 -0.37 -13.04
CA LYS A 23 -5.89 0.96 -13.57
C LYS A 23 -4.50 1.44 -13.15
N GLN A 24 -3.95 0.91 -12.06
CA GLN A 24 -2.66 1.34 -11.52
C GLN A 24 -1.64 0.21 -11.39
N GLU A 25 -2.03 -1.05 -11.57
CA GLU A 25 -1.16 -2.23 -11.39
C GLU A 25 0.07 -2.19 -12.29
N GLY A 26 -0.07 -1.67 -13.51
CA GLY A 26 1.07 -1.52 -14.42
C GLY A 26 2.11 -0.50 -13.96
N PHE A 27 1.83 0.32 -12.95
CA PHE A 27 2.78 1.33 -12.50
C PHE A 27 3.96 0.66 -11.82
N GLU A 28 3.70 -0.15 -10.80
CA GLU A 28 4.70 -0.90 -10.04
C GLU A 28 4.07 -2.15 -9.38
N GLY A 29 3.34 -2.97 -10.14
CA GLY A 29 2.62 -4.15 -9.64
C GLY A 29 2.80 -5.40 -10.51
N GLY A 30 1.91 -6.39 -10.33
CA GLY A 30 1.78 -7.59 -11.16
C GLY A 30 2.55 -8.82 -10.68
N TYR A 31 3.22 -8.78 -9.54
CA TYR A 31 4.00 -9.90 -9.02
C TYR A 31 3.15 -10.89 -8.21
N SER A 32 2.39 -10.38 -7.26
CA SER A 32 1.40 -11.13 -6.47
C SER A 32 0.31 -10.17 -6.02
N SER A 33 -0.92 -10.65 -5.98
CA SER A 33 -2.10 -9.81 -5.79
C SER A 33 -3.03 -10.43 -4.77
N GLY A 34 -3.74 -9.58 -4.03
CA GLY A 34 -4.78 -10.07 -3.13
C GLY A 34 -5.70 -8.97 -2.64
N ILE A 35 -6.85 -9.41 -2.14
CA ILE A 35 -7.98 -8.60 -1.72
C ILE A 35 -8.48 -9.08 -0.36
N ALA A 36 -8.97 -8.16 0.46
CA ALA A 36 -9.80 -8.47 1.62
C ALA A 36 -11.03 -7.56 1.66
N THR A 37 -12.12 -8.09 2.19
CA THR A 37 -13.40 -7.38 2.41
C THR A 37 -13.95 -7.73 3.78
N ILE A 38 -14.73 -6.80 4.36
CA ILE A 38 -15.51 -7.05 5.59
C ILE A 38 -16.99 -7.19 5.23
N HIS A 39 -17.60 -8.25 5.73
CA HIS A 39 -19.04 -8.49 5.61
C HIS A 39 -19.56 -9.28 6.82
N GLU A 40 -20.67 -8.82 7.40
CA GLU A 40 -21.39 -9.52 8.49
C GLU A 40 -20.48 -10.02 9.62
N GLY A 41 -19.55 -9.16 10.08
CA GLY A 41 -18.65 -9.47 11.18
C GLY A 41 -17.52 -10.45 10.83
N LYS A 42 -17.25 -10.68 9.53
CA LYS A 42 -16.17 -11.54 9.06
C LYS A 42 -15.30 -10.84 8.03
N ILE A 43 -14.01 -11.17 8.04
CA ILE A 43 -13.07 -10.80 6.99
C ILE A 43 -12.98 -11.95 5.99
N TYR A 44 -13.22 -11.63 4.72
CA TYR A 44 -13.00 -12.53 3.59
C TYR A 44 -11.77 -12.05 2.83
N TYR A 45 -10.92 -12.96 2.37
CA TYR A 45 -9.75 -12.60 1.59
C TYR A 45 -9.44 -13.64 0.51
N ALA A 46 -8.73 -13.20 -0.52
CA ALA A 46 -8.16 -14.05 -1.54
C ALA A 46 -6.82 -13.45 -1.96
N LYS A 47 -5.79 -14.26 -2.11
CA LYS A 47 -4.46 -13.81 -2.52
C LYS A 47 -3.81 -14.89 -3.38
N ILE A 48 -3.01 -14.48 -4.36
CA ILE A 48 -2.33 -15.38 -5.28
C ILE A 48 -1.02 -14.76 -5.79
N VAL A 49 -0.04 -15.60 -6.13
CA VAL A 49 1.08 -15.21 -7.01
C VAL A 49 0.55 -14.88 -8.41
N GLY A 50 0.98 -13.74 -8.92
CA GLY A 50 0.59 -13.14 -10.19
C GLY A 50 -0.27 -11.89 -10.06
N ASP A 51 -0.72 -11.39 -11.19
CA ASP A 51 -1.43 -10.13 -11.32
C ASP A 51 -2.92 -10.22 -10.94
N THR A 52 -3.61 -9.08 -11.04
CA THR A 52 -5.02 -8.94 -10.69
C THR A 52 -5.92 -9.75 -11.62
N ASP A 53 -5.54 -9.93 -12.89
CA ASP A 53 -6.30 -10.78 -13.82
C ASP A 53 -6.26 -12.25 -13.38
N ARG A 54 -5.08 -12.74 -12.99
CA ARG A 54 -4.93 -14.08 -12.44
C ARG A 54 -5.67 -14.25 -11.11
N LEU A 55 -5.62 -13.26 -10.22
CA LEU A 55 -6.39 -13.24 -8.97
C LEU A 55 -7.88 -13.44 -9.22
N VAL A 56 -8.45 -12.71 -10.18
CA VAL A 56 -9.88 -12.81 -10.52
C VAL A 56 -10.21 -14.13 -11.22
N ALA A 57 -9.31 -14.65 -12.05
CA ALA A 57 -9.55 -15.87 -12.81
C ALA A 57 -9.50 -17.14 -11.95
N LEU A 58 -8.63 -17.17 -10.94
CA LEU A 58 -8.32 -18.39 -10.18
C LEU A 58 -8.85 -18.40 -8.74
N THR A 59 -9.49 -17.31 -8.31
CA THR A 59 -10.06 -17.19 -6.96
C THR A 59 -11.44 -16.52 -7.01
N ASP A 60 -12.13 -16.48 -5.87
CA ASP A 60 -13.40 -15.74 -5.74
C ASP A 60 -13.21 -14.25 -5.42
N ALA A 61 -12.02 -13.68 -5.65
CA ALA A 61 -11.66 -12.29 -5.32
C ALA A 61 -12.70 -11.24 -5.77
N ALA A 62 -13.21 -11.34 -7.00
CA ALA A 62 -14.20 -10.39 -7.55
C ALA A 62 -15.62 -10.57 -6.98
N LYS A 63 -15.86 -11.64 -6.22
CA LYS A 63 -17.16 -12.01 -5.64
C LYS A 63 -17.15 -11.97 -4.11
N LEU A 64 -16.05 -11.55 -3.48
CA LEU A 64 -16.02 -11.45 -2.03
C LEU A 64 -17.13 -10.49 -1.55
N PRO A 65 -17.89 -10.88 -0.51
CA PRO A 65 -19.04 -10.11 -0.08
C PRO A 65 -18.60 -8.85 0.68
N GLY A 66 -19.50 -7.87 0.75
CA GLY A 66 -19.28 -6.68 1.57
C GLY A 66 -19.01 -5.40 0.78
N LYS A 67 -19.10 -4.28 1.50
CA LYS A 67 -19.06 -2.92 0.95
C LYS A 67 -17.82 -2.13 1.37
N ILE A 68 -16.94 -2.81 2.10
CA ILE A 68 -15.70 -2.27 2.66
C ILE A 68 -14.60 -3.27 2.33
N GLY A 69 -13.50 -2.78 1.77
CA GLY A 69 -12.40 -3.66 1.39
C GLY A 69 -11.11 -2.95 1.04
N ILE A 70 -10.03 -3.72 0.98
CA ILE A 70 -8.69 -3.32 0.60
C ILE A 70 -8.13 -4.32 -0.42
N ILE A 71 -7.32 -3.85 -1.37
CA ILE A 71 -6.67 -4.68 -2.39
C ILE A 71 -5.24 -4.21 -2.62
N HIS A 72 -4.35 -5.12 -2.99
CA HIS A 72 -2.94 -4.86 -3.20
C HIS A 72 -2.36 -5.72 -4.31
N SER A 73 -1.39 -5.17 -5.04
CA SER A 73 -0.52 -5.89 -5.96
C SER A 73 0.94 -5.48 -5.74
N ARG A 74 1.82 -6.46 -5.57
CA ARG A 74 3.26 -6.31 -5.31
C ARG A 74 4.08 -6.14 -6.60
N SER A 75 5.24 -5.48 -6.51
CA SER A 75 6.23 -5.35 -7.61
C SER A 75 7.36 -6.40 -7.59
N GLY A 76 7.39 -7.25 -6.57
CA GLY A 76 8.53 -8.12 -6.29
C GLY A 76 8.44 -8.76 -4.90
N GLY A 77 9.04 -9.93 -4.74
CA GLY A 77 8.96 -10.68 -3.50
C GLY A 77 9.58 -12.06 -3.62
N ARG A 78 9.11 -12.97 -2.78
CA ARG A 78 9.36 -14.40 -2.88
C ARG A 78 8.12 -15.09 -3.45
N GLU A 79 8.32 -16.24 -4.05
CA GLU A 79 7.24 -17.16 -4.42
C GLU A 79 6.40 -17.57 -3.20
N GLY A 80 5.10 -17.71 -3.42
CA GLY A 80 4.14 -18.19 -2.43
C GLY A 80 3.03 -17.19 -2.13
N ASP A 81 1.79 -17.70 -2.10
CA ASP A 81 0.62 -16.89 -1.80
C ASP A 81 0.68 -16.30 -0.38
N GLU A 82 1.38 -16.96 0.56
CA GLU A 82 1.59 -16.44 1.91
C GLU A 82 2.40 -15.15 1.98
N TRP A 83 3.11 -14.82 0.90
CA TRP A 83 3.87 -13.59 0.78
C TRP A 83 3.06 -12.50 0.09
N ALA A 84 1.93 -12.81 -0.53
CA ALA A 84 1.03 -11.81 -1.08
C ALA A 84 0.31 -11.05 0.05
N HIS A 85 0.06 -9.77 -0.18
CA HIS A 85 -0.90 -9.02 0.62
C HIS A 85 -2.33 -9.49 0.30
N PRO A 86 -3.30 -9.34 1.22
CA PRO A 86 -3.16 -8.86 2.60
C PRO A 86 -2.49 -9.88 3.53
N PHE A 87 -1.74 -9.37 4.51
CA PHE A 87 -1.35 -10.17 5.68
C PHE A 87 -2.49 -10.16 6.69
N ILE A 88 -2.69 -11.28 7.37
CA ILE A 88 -3.83 -11.47 8.27
C ILE A 88 -3.37 -11.80 9.68
N SER A 89 -4.20 -11.43 10.66
CA SER A 89 -4.06 -11.95 12.02
C SER A 89 -5.31 -12.75 12.39
N GLU A 90 -5.11 -13.93 12.95
CA GLU A 90 -6.16 -14.85 13.36
C GLU A 90 -6.20 -14.96 14.89
N LYS A 91 -7.41 -15.02 15.44
CA LYS A 91 -7.65 -15.26 16.86
C LYS A 91 -8.75 -16.30 17.01
N SER A 92 -8.43 -17.41 17.67
CA SER A 92 -9.40 -18.49 17.93
C SER A 92 -10.08 -19.05 16.67
N GLY A 93 -9.37 -19.13 15.54
CA GLY A 93 -9.92 -19.63 14.27
C GLY A 93 -10.64 -18.58 13.42
N GLU A 94 -10.67 -17.31 13.86
CA GLU A 94 -11.30 -16.22 13.14
C GLU A 94 -10.30 -15.15 12.73
N ILE A 95 -10.37 -14.69 11.48
CA ILE A 95 -9.55 -13.60 10.98
C ILE A 95 -10.05 -12.30 11.57
N VAL A 96 -9.25 -11.68 12.44
CA VAL A 96 -9.62 -10.45 13.15
C VAL A 96 -9.08 -9.20 12.47
N THR A 97 -8.03 -9.33 11.66
CA THR A 97 -7.36 -8.22 10.99
C THR A 97 -6.82 -8.62 9.62
N ALA A 98 -6.89 -7.70 8.65
CA ALA A 98 -6.22 -7.79 7.35
C ALA A 98 -5.50 -6.48 7.02
N TYR A 99 -4.24 -6.58 6.59
CA TYR A 99 -3.32 -5.46 6.42
C TYR A 99 -2.64 -5.44 5.05
N VAL A 100 -2.69 -4.30 4.38
CA VAL A 100 -1.92 -4.02 3.14
C VAL A 100 -1.01 -2.82 3.34
N ALA A 101 0.16 -2.82 2.70
CA ALA A 101 1.10 -1.72 2.83
C ALA A 101 1.98 -1.53 1.60
N ASN A 102 2.38 -0.27 1.39
CA ASN A 102 3.51 0.06 0.56
C ASN A 102 4.59 0.64 1.46
N GLY A 103 5.78 0.05 1.46
CA GLY A 103 6.88 0.65 2.19
C GLY A 103 8.23 0.00 1.97
N VAL A 104 9.25 0.71 2.42
CA VAL A 104 10.66 0.28 2.46
C VAL A 104 11.29 0.78 3.75
N GLN A 105 12.37 0.15 4.22
CA GLN A 105 13.08 0.66 5.40
C GLN A 105 13.63 2.08 5.14
N GLY A 106 14.14 2.34 3.94
CA GLY A 106 14.49 3.69 3.47
C GLY A 106 15.33 4.47 4.48
N TYR A 107 14.91 5.70 4.76
CA TYR A 107 15.47 6.62 5.75
C TYR A 107 15.69 6.00 7.15
N PHE A 108 14.89 4.97 7.51
CA PHE A 108 14.91 4.32 8.82
C PHE A 108 15.77 3.05 8.88
N ALA A 109 16.50 2.72 7.81
CA ALA A 109 17.40 1.57 7.77
C ALA A 109 18.62 1.77 8.70
N LYS A 110 18.45 1.54 10.01
CA LYS A 110 19.49 1.76 11.04
C LYS A 110 19.78 0.54 11.89
N ASP A 111 18.78 -0.26 12.28
CA ASP A 111 18.99 -1.40 13.18
C ASP A 111 18.08 -2.59 12.87
N ARG A 112 18.67 -3.69 12.38
CA ARG A 112 17.94 -4.95 12.11
C ARG A 112 17.63 -5.75 13.37
N ASN A 113 18.47 -5.64 14.41
CA ASN A 113 18.33 -6.45 15.62
C ASN A 113 17.01 -6.14 16.35
N LYS A 114 16.54 -4.90 16.27
CA LYS A 114 15.24 -4.50 16.83
C LYS A 114 14.08 -5.25 16.17
N LEU A 115 14.15 -5.49 14.86
CA LEU A 115 13.11 -6.17 14.10
C LEU A 115 13.08 -7.66 14.43
N ASP A 116 14.25 -8.29 14.47
CA ASP A 116 14.42 -9.71 14.81
C ASP A 116 13.87 -9.98 16.22
N LYS A 117 14.28 -9.16 17.19
CA LYS A 117 13.81 -9.25 18.57
C LYS A 117 12.29 -9.09 18.66
N ARG A 118 11.72 -8.09 17.97
CA ARG A 118 10.28 -7.85 18.02
C ARG A 118 9.47 -9.00 17.41
N ALA A 119 9.98 -9.59 16.32
CA ALA A 119 9.38 -10.78 15.73
C ALA A 119 9.41 -11.96 16.70
N GLU A 120 10.53 -12.21 17.39
CA GLU A 120 10.63 -13.25 18.42
C GLU A 120 9.69 -13.02 19.60
N GLU A 121 9.58 -11.78 20.08
CA GLU A 121 8.65 -11.40 21.16
C GLU A 121 7.18 -11.68 20.78
N LEU A 122 6.76 -11.33 19.56
CA LEU A 122 5.40 -11.59 19.08
C LEU A 122 5.14 -13.09 18.92
N ILE A 123 6.06 -13.82 18.30
CA ILE A 123 5.94 -15.28 18.12
C ILE A 123 5.85 -15.98 19.48
N SER A 124 6.72 -15.63 20.44
CA SER A 124 6.70 -16.20 21.79
C SER A 124 5.45 -15.80 22.59
N SER A 125 4.80 -14.70 22.24
CA SER A 125 3.52 -14.26 22.81
C SER A 125 2.30 -14.90 22.13
N GLY A 126 2.51 -15.78 21.14
CA GLY A 126 1.45 -16.54 20.47
C GLY A 126 0.91 -15.93 19.18
N TYR A 127 1.53 -14.88 18.65
CA TYR A 127 1.16 -14.33 17.34
C TYR A 127 1.77 -15.17 16.21
N GLU A 128 0.93 -15.63 15.28
CA GLU A 128 1.36 -16.43 14.14
C GLU A 128 1.78 -15.56 12.95
N MET A 129 2.83 -15.98 12.25
CA MET A 129 3.39 -15.28 11.09
C MET A 129 3.34 -16.24 9.89
N LEU A 130 2.30 -16.10 9.05
CA LEU A 130 2.06 -17.02 7.93
C LEU A 130 3.17 -17.00 6.87
N SER A 131 3.89 -15.88 6.78
CA SER A 131 5.04 -15.74 5.86
C SER A 131 6.32 -16.39 6.37
N ARG A 132 6.35 -16.93 7.59
CA ARG A 132 7.55 -17.47 8.24
C ARG A 132 8.13 -18.65 7.48
N ASP A 133 9.37 -18.53 7.07
CA ASP A 133 10.07 -19.60 6.34
C ASP A 133 11.60 -19.41 6.36
N ARG A 134 12.38 -20.42 5.96
CA ARG A 134 13.85 -20.35 5.87
C ARG A 134 14.28 -19.64 4.59
N ILE A 135 14.87 -18.44 4.74
CA ILE A 135 15.29 -17.61 3.60
C ILE A 135 16.74 -17.16 3.79
N PRO A 136 17.72 -17.94 3.34
CA PRO A 136 19.13 -17.61 3.47
C PRO A 136 19.47 -16.25 2.85
N GLY A 137 20.24 -15.43 3.56
CA GLY A 137 20.74 -14.14 3.04
C GLY A 137 19.69 -13.04 2.88
N THR A 138 18.53 -13.19 3.49
CA THR A 138 17.44 -12.23 3.34
C THR A 138 17.66 -10.90 4.06
N ARG A 139 16.94 -9.86 3.59
CA ARG A 139 16.82 -8.55 4.24
C ARG A 139 15.68 -8.49 5.26
N TYR A 140 14.85 -9.52 5.30
CA TYR A 140 13.76 -9.66 6.26
C TYR A 140 14.26 -9.98 7.68
N PRO A 141 13.45 -9.72 8.71
CA PRO A 141 13.75 -10.11 10.08
C PRO A 141 13.98 -11.62 10.17
N THR A 142 15.00 -12.03 10.92
CA THR A 142 15.45 -13.42 11.04
C THR A 142 15.49 -13.85 12.49
N MET A 143 14.92 -15.02 12.75
CA MET A 143 14.74 -15.60 14.08
C MET A 143 15.93 -16.48 14.42
N SER A 144 16.13 -16.74 15.71
CA SER A 144 17.21 -17.61 16.22
C SER A 144 17.21 -19.03 15.65
N ASP A 145 16.07 -19.54 15.17
CA ASP A 145 15.96 -20.85 14.51
C ASP A 145 16.36 -20.84 13.01
N GLY A 146 16.73 -19.67 12.48
CA GLY A 146 17.12 -19.45 11.09
C GLY A 146 15.96 -19.27 10.10
N THR A 147 14.73 -19.11 10.59
CA THR A 147 13.59 -18.67 9.76
C THR A 147 13.53 -17.15 9.67
N SER A 148 12.78 -16.63 8.71
CA SER A 148 12.57 -15.21 8.45
C SER A 148 11.10 -14.91 8.18
N VAL A 149 10.64 -13.70 8.47
CA VAL A 149 9.23 -13.28 8.27
C VAL A 149 9.14 -12.06 7.37
N HIS A 150 8.07 -11.94 6.58
CA HIS A 150 7.86 -10.74 5.79
C HIS A 150 7.65 -9.51 6.68
N MET A 151 8.21 -8.35 6.31
CA MET A 151 8.10 -7.11 7.10
C MET A 151 6.65 -6.70 7.37
N SER A 152 5.77 -6.84 6.39
CA SER A 152 4.35 -6.49 6.53
C SER A 152 3.55 -7.52 7.33
N ASP A 153 4.02 -8.77 7.43
CA ASP A 153 3.43 -9.77 8.32
C ASP A 153 3.78 -9.42 9.78
N LEU A 154 5.06 -9.14 10.04
CA LEU A 154 5.53 -8.60 11.32
C LEU A 154 4.73 -7.36 11.72
N MET A 155 4.55 -6.41 10.79
CA MET A 155 3.77 -5.21 11.05
C MET A 155 2.29 -5.52 11.33
N CYS A 156 1.67 -6.44 10.59
CA CYS A 156 0.29 -6.87 10.81
C CYS A 156 0.10 -7.42 12.23
N GLN A 157 0.97 -8.34 12.67
CA GLN A 157 0.92 -8.88 14.02
C GLN A 157 1.26 -7.82 15.08
N ASN A 158 2.16 -6.88 14.78
CA ASN A 158 2.48 -5.79 15.72
C ASN A 158 1.30 -4.83 15.91
N ILE A 159 0.57 -4.51 14.83
CA ILE A 159 -0.68 -3.74 14.92
C ILE A 159 -1.71 -4.51 15.75
N GLN A 160 -1.88 -5.82 15.49
CA GLN A 160 -2.79 -6.66 16.27
C GLN A 160 -2.41 -6.69 17.76
N TYR A 161 -1.13 -6.74 18.09
CA TYR A 161 -0.67 -6.65 19.48
C TYR A 161 -1.20 -5.42 20.20
N TYR A 162 -1.16 -4.24 19.57
CA TYR A 162 -1.69 -3.02 20.16
C TYR A 162 -3.23 -3.00 20.20
N LEU A 163 -3.91 -3.57 19.19
CA LEU A 163 -5.36 -3.78 19.25
C LEU A 163 -5.76 -4.65 20.45
N ASP A 164 -5.04 -5.75 20.70
CA ASP A 164 -5.27 -6.62 21.86
C ASP A 164 -4.99 -5.93 23.21
N LYS A 165 -4.21 -4.83 23.21
CA LYS A 165 -3.99 -3.96 24.38
C LYS A 165 -5.09 -2.90 24.56
N GLY A 166 -6.10 -2.88 23.69
CA GLY A 166 -7.23 -1.96 23.76
C GLY A 166 -7.00 -0.64 23.05
N CYS A 167 -5.96 -0.52 22.22
CA CYS A 167 -5.84 0.62 21.30
C CYS A 167 -6.94 0.55 20.25
N ASP A 168 -7.43 1.73 19.84
CA ASP A 168 -8.21 1.85 18.62
C ASP A 168 -7.31 1.66 17.37
N ALA A 169 -7.91 1.42 16.20
CA ALA A 169 -7.11 1.02 15.03
C ALA A 169 -6.05 2.06 14.60
N PRO A 170 -6.35 3.37 14.51
CA PRO A 170 -5.34 4.38 14.21
C PRO A 170 -4.22 4.45 15.25
N SER A 171 -4.54 4.35 16.56
CA SER A 171 -3.53 4.37 17.62
C SER A 171 -2.66 3.10 17.62
N ALA A 172 -3.24 1.96 17.27
CA ALA A 172 -2.49 0.71 17.11
C ALA A 172 -1.51 0.77 15.94
N MET A 173 -1.94 1.30 14.79
CA MET A 173 -1.07 1.55 13.64
C MET A 173 0.03 2.56 13.97
N ASP A 174 -0.33 3.64 14.65
CA ASP A 174 0.61 4.66 15.10
C ASP A 174 1.71 4.08 16.01
N ALA A 175 1.31 3.34 17.05
CA ALA A 175 2.24 2.70 17.97
C ALA A 175 3.15 1.69 17.25
N ALA A 176 2.60 0.88 16.35
CA ALA A 176 3.37 -0.09 15.58
C ALA A 176 4.38 0.57 14.63
N PHE A 177 4.00 1.68 13.97
CA PHE A 177 4.88 2.43 13.07
C PHE A 177 5.97 3.19 13.85
N HIS A 178 5.68 3.66 15.06
CA HIS A 178 6.72 4.23 15.94
C HIS A 178 7.72 3.19 16.42
N GLU A 179 7.25 1.97 16.72
CA GLU A 179 8.12 0.90 17.15
C GLU A 179 9.00 0.39 16.00
N ILE A 180 8.42 0.25 14.80
CA ILE A 180 9.08 -0.23 13.59
C ILE A 180 8.96 0.84 12.48
N PRO A 181 9.71 1.94 12.57
CA PRO A 181 9.57 3.03 11.61
C PRO A 181 10.11 2.64 10.24
N SER A 182 9.41 3.08 9.20
CA SER A 182 9.75 2.85 7.80
C SER A 182 9.18 3.95 6.93
N GLU A 183 9.66 4.06 5.69
CA GLU A 183 8.99 4.87 4.70
C GLU A 183 7.76 4.09 4.21
N ILE A 184 6.57 4.43 4.72
CA ILE A 184 5.41 3.54 4.63
C ILE A 184 4.08 4.27 4.53
N THR A 185 3.11 3.59 3.92
CA THR A 185 1.69 3.77 4.13
C THR A 185 1.04 2.40 4.24
N GLY A 186 0.02 2.27 5.09
CA GLY A 186 -0.72 1.04 5.30
C GLY A 186 -2.22 1.27 5.42
N LEU A 187 -3.01 0.27 5.03
CA LEU A 187 -4.45 0.20 5.21
C LEU A 187 -4.79 -1.05 6.02
N LEU A 188 -5.75 -0.92 6.93
CA LEU A 188 -6.15 -1.95 7.87
C LEU A 188 -7.67 -2.15 7.85
N LEU A 189 -8.07 -3.40 7.73
CA LEU A 189 -9.41 -3.86 8.08
C LEU A 189 -9.31 -4.61 9.40
N THR A 190 -10.21 -4.33 10.35
CA THR A 190 -10.28 -5.05 11.61
C THR A 190 -11.74 -5.25 12.04
N LEU A 191 -12.05 -6.38 12.66
CA LEU A 191 -13.39 -6.65 13.19
C LEU A 191 -13.74 -5.74 14.38
N ALA A 192 -12.75 -5.16 15.05
CA ALA A 192 -12.98 -4.17 16.11
C ALA A 192 -13.64 -2.88 15.57
N GLU A 193 -13.42 -2.55 14.30
CA GLU A 193 -13.88 -1.32 13.64
C GLU A 193 -14.29 -1.63 12.20
N SER A 194 -15.51 -2.16 12.02
CA SER A 194 -15.96 -2.76 10.76
C SER A 194 -16.65 -1.80 9.78
N ASP A 195 -16.84 -0.53 10.14
CA ASP A 195 -17.54 0.49 9.33
C ASP A 195 -16.60 1.48 8.62
N SER A 196 -15.28 1.27 8.73
CA SER A 196 -14.24 2.13 8.16
C SER A 196 -13.00 1.35 7.73
N ILE A 197 -12.09 2.03 7.04
CA ILE A 197 -10.73 1.56 6.80
C ILE A 197 -9.79 2.42 7.64
N ALA A 198 -9.04 1.81 8.54
CA ALA A 198 -7.97 2.52 9.24
C ALA A 198 -6.75 2.65 8.33
N TRP A 199 -6.05 3.77 8.44
CA TRP A 199 -4.88 4.07 7.63
C TRP A 199 -3.79 4.73 8.45
N SER A 200 -2.56 4.56 8.00
CA SER A 200 -1.41 5.31 8.51
C SER A 200 -0.42 5.59 7.38
N ARG A 201 0.23 6.76 7.43
CA ARG A 201 1.20 7.21 6.42
C ARG A 201 2.33 7.97 7.10
N ILE A 202 3.57 7.59 6.77
CA ILE A 202 4.75 8.43 6.95
C ILE A 202 4.94 9.27 5.69
N ASN A 203 5.45 8.71 4.58
CA ASN A 203 5.70 9.46 3.34
C ASN A 203 5.15 8.79 2.06
N MET A 204 4.92 7.47 2.06
CA MET A 204 4.45 6.77 0.86
C MET A 204 3.04 7.22 0.43
N PRO A 205 2.71 7.18 -0.88
CA PRO A 205 1.49 7.80 -1.40
C PRO A 205 0.22 7.04 -1.04
N MET A 206 -0.77 7.79 -0.57
CA MET A 206 -2.15 7.33 -0.40
C MET A 206 -3.10 8.52 -0.60
N PHE A 207 -3.90 8.47 -1.65
CA PHE A 207 -4.93 9.46 -1.94
C PHE A 207 -6.28 8.98 -1.43
N VAL A 208 -7.15 9.92 -1.08
CA VAL A 208 -8.57 9.69 -0.77
C VAL A 208 -9.46 10.56 -1.66
N GLY A 209 -10.59 10.02 -2.11
CA GLY A 209 -11.59 10.74 -2.90
C GLY A 209 -13.00 10.23 -2.59
N PHE A 210 -14.00 11.04 -2.89
CA PHE A 210 -15.40 10.76 -2.52
C PHE A 210 -16.32 10.91 -3.73
N SER A 211 -17.33 10.05 -3.81
CA SER A 211 -18.47 10.20 -4.72
C SER A 211 -19.78 9.96 -3.97
N SER A 212 -20.91 10.00 -4.68
CA SER A 212 -22.21 9.60 -4.13
C SER A 212 -22.25 8.13 -3.68
N HIS A 213 -21.33 7.29 -4.16
CA HIS A 213 -21.27 5.87 -3.85
C HIS A 213 -20.41 5.54 -2.63
N GLY A 214 -19.46 6.41 -2.27
CA GLY A 214 -18.62 6.27 -1.09
C GLY A 214 -17.23 6.87 -1.24
N ALA A 215 -16.32 6.39 -0.40
CA ALA A 215 -14.94 6.81 -0.36
C ALA A 215 -14.03 5.81 -1.06
N TYR A 216 -13.03 6.34 -1.77
CA TYR A 216 -12.04 5.59 -2.53
C TYR A 216 -10.66 5.98 -2.03
N MET A 217 -9.81 5.00 -1.82
CA MET A 217 -8.42 5.15 -1.44
C MET A 217 -7.54 4.48 -2.48
N ALA A 218 -6.42 5.07 -2.87
CA ALA A 218 -5.47 4.43 -3.77
C ALA A 218 -4.08 5.04 -3.68
N THR A 219 -3.07 4.25 -4.04
CA THR A 219 -1.69 4.73 -4.25
C THR A 219 -1.66 5.84 -5.31
N SER A 220 -2.45 5.70 -6.38
CA SER A 220 -2.63 6.74 -7.40
C SER A 220 -4.10 7.09 -7.56
N ALA A 221 -4.42 8.38 -7.52
CA ALA A 221 -5.77 8.85 -7.78
C ALA A 221 -6.20 8.76 -9.27
N LEU A 222 -5.32 8.30 -10.16
CA LEU A 222 -5.69 7.84 -11.51
C LEU A 222 -6.53 6.55 -11.48
N ALA A 223 -6.47 5.80 -10.38
CA ALA A 223 -7.28 4.60 -10.19
C ALA A 223 -8.75 4.90 -9.89
N PHE A 224 -9.07 6.14 -9.50
CA PHE A 224 -10.40 6.49 -9.02
C PHE A 224 -11.46 6.43 -10.12
N PRO A 225 -12.71 6.13 -9.79
CA PRO A 225 -13.84 6.35 -10.69
C PRO A 225 -13.94 7.81 -11.12
N ASN A 226 -14.48 8.06 -12.31
CA ASN A 226 -14.60 9.42 -12.86
C ASN A 226 -15.51 10.34 -12.03
N ASP A 227 -16.44 9.78 -11.26
CA ASP A 227 -17.36 10.51 -10.38
C ASP A 227 -16.79 10.72 -8.96
N ALA A 228 -15.61 10.16 -8.64
CA ALA A 228 -14.89 10.52 -7.44
C ALA A 228 -14.33 11.95 -7.63
N GLY A 229 -14.68 12.85 -6.73
CA GLY A 229 -14.33 14.28 -6.79
C GLY A 229 -12.83 14.56 -6.75
N ASN A 230 -12.45 15.78 -6.35
CA ASN A 230 -11.02 16.14 -6.30
C ASN A 230 -10.30 15.34 -5.19
N PRO A 231 -9.38 14.44 -5.57
CA PRO A 231 -8.72 13.56 -4.61
C PRO A 231 -7.68 14.34 -3.83
N VAL A 232 -7.50 13.96 -2.57
CA VAL A 232 -6.58 14.59 -1.62
C VAL A 232 -5.53 13.56 -1.23
N LEU A 233 -4.26 13.98 -1.22
CA LEU A 233 -3.19 13.18 -0.62
C LEU A 233 -3.38 13.19 0.90
N LEU A 234 -3.53 12.02 1.52
CA LEU A 234 -3.60 11.91 2.97
C LEU A 234 -2.31 12.46 3.59
N PRO A 235 -2.38 13.25 4.68
CA PRO A 235 -1.19 13.87 5.25
C PRO A 235 -0.19 12.82 5.75
N GLY A 236 1.10 13.14 5.63
CA GLY A 236 2.17 12.32 6.18
C GLY A 236 2.31 12.51 7.69
N SER A 237 2.99 11.57 8.35
CA SER A 237 3.05 11.47 9.82
C SER A 237 1.67 11.55 10.47
N ALA A 238 0.72 10.80 9.91
CA ALA A 238 -0.64 10.77 10.42
C ALA A 238 -1.26 9.39 10.24
N SER A 239 -2.14 9.06 11.17
CA SER A 239 -3.05 7.92 11.11
C SER A 239 -4.49 8.44 11.05
N GLY A 240 -5.44 7.55 10.79
CA GLY A 240 -6.84 7.92 10.86
C GLY A 240 -7.74 6.83 10.29
N ARG A 241 -8.96 7.25 9.96
CA ARG A 241 -9.99 6.39 9.37
C ARG A 241 -10.53 7.01 8.10
N VAL A 242 -10.96 6.17 7.18
CA VAL A 242 -11.81 6.57 6.06
C VAL A 242 -13.15 5.89 6.22
N TYR A 243 -14.19 6.71 6.31
CA TYR A 243 -15.59 6.31 6.28
C TYR A 243 -16.14 6.59 4.89
N LYS A 244 -17.38 6.17 4.64
CA LYS A 244 -18.07 6.40 3.36
C LYS A 244 -18.10 7.87 2.91
N ASP A 245 -18.23 8.81 3.84
CA ASP A 245 -18.55 10.22 3.58
C ASP A 245 -17.55 11.22 4.19
N ARG A 246 -16.56 10.72 4.94
CA ARG A 246 -15.55 11.54 5.61
C ARG A 246 -14.26 10.74 5.83
N TYR A 247 -13.20 11.43 6.18
CA TYR A 247 -11.99 10.83 6.71
C TYR A 247 -11.52 11.59 7.95
N GLU A 248 -10.84 10.88 8.83
CA GLU A 248 -10.22 11.40 10.04
C GLU A 248 -8.71 11.49 9.84
N VAL A 249 -8.10 12.49 10.50
CA VAL A 249 -6.65 12.68 10.55
C VAL A 249 -6.25 12.86 12.01
N ILE A 250 -5.36 12.00 12.45
CA ILE A 250 -4.75 11.99 13.78
C ILE A 250 -3.23 12.13 13.54
N PRO A 251 -2.69 13.36 13.59
CA PRO A 251 -1.26 13.59 13.40
C PRO A 251 -0.45 12.98 14.54
N TYR A 252 0.74 12.48 14.21
CA TYR A 252 1.71 11.99 15.18
C TYR A 252 3.12 12.48 14.87
N LYS A 253 4.02 12.42 15.85
CA LYS A 253 5.39 12.91 15.69
C LYS A 253 6.32 11.78 15.25
N CYS A 254 6.68 11.76 13.97
CA CYS A 254 7.68 10.81 13.47
C CYS A 254 9.11 11.33 13.73
N ASP A 255 9.76 10.92 14.83
CA ASP A 255 11.17 11.26 15.10
C ASP A 255 12.14 10.19 14.55
N PRO A 256 13.31 10.55 13.99
CA PRO A 256 13.86 11.90 13.79
C PRO A 256 13.46 12.50 12.42
N CYS A 257 12.31 12.12 11.88
CA CYS A 257 11.97 12.32 10.48
C CYS A 257 11.41 13.74 10.20
N ASN A 258 12.15 14.51 9.41
CA ASN A 258 11.57 15.60 8.65
C ASN A 258 11.04 15.03 7.34
N ILE A 259 9.72 14.88 7.19
CA ILE A 259 9.15 14.60 5.89
C ILE A 259 9.43 15.80 4.98
N GLY A 260 10.09 15.55 3.86
CA GLY A 260 10.48 16.55 2.88
C GLY A 260 9.26 17.33 2.42
N ARG A 261 9.14 18.57 2.90
CA ARG A 261 7.96 19.39 2.65
C ARG A 261 7.95 19.78 1.17
N ILE A 262 6.99 19.26 0.42
CA ILE A 262 6.71 19.73 -0.93
C ILE A 262 6.37 21.23 -0.85
N ASN A 263 7.26 22.07 -1.38
CA ASN A 263 7.06 23.50 -1.52
C ASN A 263 6.92 23.86 -3.01
N PRO A 264 6.50 25.09 -3.36
CA PRO A 264 6.30 25.47 -4.75
C PRO A 264 7.55 25.32 -5.64
N GLU A 265 8.75 25.52 -5.09
CA GLU A 265 10.00 25.38 -5.84
C GLU A 265 10.31 23.92 -6.17
N ILE A 266 10.17 23.02 -5.20
CA ILE A 266 10.33 21.57 -5.39
C ILE A 266 9.29 21.06 -6.40
N ALA A 267 8.02 21.48 -6.25
CA ALA A 267 6.96 21.10 -7.15
C ALA A 267 7.23 21.55 -8.59
N TYR A 268 7.70 22.79 -8.78
CA TYR A 268 8.07 23.32 -10.08
C TYR A 268 9.23 22.53 -10.71
N LYS A 269 10.33 22.32 -9.97
CA LYS A 269 11.50 21.57 -10.47
C LYS A 269 11.14 20.13 -10.85
N ALA A 270 10.37 19.45 -10.00
CA ALA A 270 9.90 18.09 -10.27
C ALA A 270 9.03 18.03 -11.52
N TYR A 271 8.14 19.02 -11.73
CA TYR A 271 7.32 19.12 -12.93
C TYR A 271 8.19 19.26 -14.19
N GLU A 272 9.16 20.18 -14.19
CA GLU A 272 10.07 20.41 -15.32
C GLU A 272 10.84 19.13 -15.70
N ILE A 273 11.36 18.41 -14.69
CA ILE A 273 12.09 17.15 -14.90
C ILE A 273 11.17 16.10 -15.52
N ILE A 274 10.00 15.85 -14.93
CA ILE A 274 9.05 14.84 -15.42
C ILE A 274 8.56 15.19 -16.83
N TYR A 275 8.24 16.46 -17.08
CA TYR A 275 7.75 16.91 -18.37
C TYR A 275 8.80 16.70 -19.47
N LYS A 276 10.05 17.13 -19.22
CA LYS A 276 11.17 16.89 -20.13
C LYS A 276 11.39 15.39 -20.40
N MET A 277 11.34 14.56 -19.36
CA MET A 277 11.46 13.11 -19.52
C MET A 277 10.38 12.51 -20.43
N LEU A 278 9.16 13.05 -20.38
CA LEU A 278 8.06 12.63 -21.25
C LEU A 278 8.24 13.10 -22.70
N GLU A 279 8.89 14.25 -22.93
CA GLU A 279 9.27 14.71 -24.29
C GLU A 279 10.33 13.81 -24.94
N GLU A 280 11.20 13.20 -24.13
CA GLU A 280 12.24 12.26 -24.57
C GLU A 280 11.70 10.84 -24.88
N GLY A 281 10.38 10.64 -24.85
CA GLY A 281 9.70 9.38 -25.18
C GLY A 281 9.21 8.60 -23.97
N ASP A 282 8.67 7.40 -24.21
CA ASP A 282 7.99 6.59 -23.19
C ASP A 282 8.86 6.31 -21.96
N LYS A 283 8.26 6.47 -20.77
CA LYS A 283 8.91 6.17 -19.49
C LYS A 283 8.06 5.22 -18.65
N LYS A 284 8.72 4.50 -17.74
CA LYS A 284 8.10 3.76 -16.63
C LYS A 284 7.90 4.70 -15.44
N TYR A 285 6.93 4.38 -14.59
CA TYR A 285 6.66 5.15 -13.38
C TYR A 285 7.91 5.33 -12.50
N SER A 286 8.69 4.26 -12.30
CA SER A 286 9.92 4.31 -11.50
C SER A 286 10.95 5.31 -11.95
N GLN A 287 11.03 5.59 -13.25
CA GLN A 287 12.01 6.53 -13.77
C GLN A 287 11.73 7.95 -13.26
N PHE A 288 10.45 8.34 -13.15
CA PHE A 288 10.07 9.67 -12.70
C PHE A 288 10.40 9.91 -11.23
N TYR A 289 9.92 9.05 -10.34
CA TYR A 289 10.10 9.29 -8.91
C TYR A 289 11.55 9.15 -8.48
N ILE A 290 12.36 8.35 -9.20
CA ILE A 290 13.80 8.29 -8.98
C ILE A 290 14.46 9.60 -9.40
N ALA A 291 14.11 10.12 -10.59
CA ALA A 291 14.71 11.34 -11.13
C ALA A 291 14.45 12.56 -10.23
N ILE A 292 13.23 12.72 -9.72
CA ILE A 292 12.90 13.93 -8.93
C ILE A 292 13.39 13.89 -7.48
N LYS A 293 14.06 12.81 -7.02
CA LYS A 293 14.64 12.78 -5.66
C LYS A 293 15.65 13.89 -5.43
N GLU A 294 16.39 14.28 -6.46
CA GLU A 294 17.38 15.37 -6.39
C GLU A 294 16.75 16.75 -6.09
N CYS A 295 15.42 16.89 -6.26
CA CYS A 295 14.72 18.12 -5.91
C CYS A 295 14.59 18.32 -4.40
N PHE A 296 14.77 17.26 -3.61
CA PHE A 296 14.56 17.28 -2.16
C PHE A 296 15.89 17.35 -1.40
N PRO A 297 15.90 17.93 -0.19
CA PRO A 297 17.09 17.90 0.68
C PRO A 297 17.46 16.46 1.08
N GLU A 298 18.76 16.15 1.10
CA GLU A 298 19.26 14.81 1.49
C GLU A 298 18.94 14.43 2.95
N SER A 299 18.67 15.42 3.81
CA SER A 299 18.35 15.21 5.24
C SER A 299 16.94 14.69 5.50
N ASP A 300 16.08 14.69 4.49
CA ASP A 300 14.64 14.53 4.65
C ASP A 300 14.17 13.14 4.23
N CYS A 301 13.02 12.73 4.77
CA CYS A 301 12.26 11.60 4.25
C CYS A 301 11.42 12.09 3.07
N ILE A 302 11.80 11.67 1.87
CA ILE A 302 11.39 12.34 0.63
C ILE A 302 9.98 11.92 0.19
N ASP A 303 9.18 12.87 -0.29
CA ASP A 303 7.83 12.69 -0.85
C ASP A 303 7.86 12.66 -2.40
N SER A 304 8.88 12.05 -3.00
CA SER A 304 9.05 11.99 -4.46
C SER A 304 7.92 11.24 -5.15
N GLU A 305 7.45 10.18 -4.53
CA GLU A 305 6.44 9.32 -5.09
C GLU A 305 5.03 9.94 -5.06
N PRO A 306 4.54 10.50 -3.93
CA PRO A 306 3.33 11.32 -3.93
C PRO A 306 3.36 12.46 -4.95
N LEU A 307 4.49 13.18 -5.05
CA LEU A 307 4.63 14.29 -5.99
C LEU A 307 4.57 13.83 -7.45
N THR A 308 5.23 12.71 -7.76
CA THR A 308 5.16 12.09 -9.10
C THR A 308 3.73 11.75 -9.48
N TYR A 309 2.97 11.09 -8.59
CA TYR A 309 1.56 10.77 -8.86
C TYR A 309 0.70 12.02 -9.06
N ALA A 310 0.91 13.07 -8.26
CA ALA A 310 0.16 14.31 -8.39
C ALA A 310 0.42 15.00 -9.76
N ILE A 311 1.68 15.02 -10.21
CA ILE A 311 2.07 15.57 -11.51
C ILE A 311 1.46 14.77 -12.65
N LEU A 312 1.63 13.44 -12.65
CA LEU A 312 1.06 12.56 -13.69
C LEU A 312 -0.47 12.65 -13.73
N GLN A 313 -1.13 12.76 -12.57
CA GLN A 313 -2.57 13.00 -12.50
C GLN A 313 -2.96 14.33 -13.16
N THR A 314 -2.22 15.40 -12.89
CA THR A 314 -2.47 16.72 -13.48
C THR A 314 -2.34 16.68 -15.00
N LEU A 315 -1.30 16.02 -15.51
CA LEU A 315 -1.10 15.86 -16.96
C LEU A 315 -2.22 15.01 -17.59
N ALA A 316 -2.62 13.90 -16.97
CA ALA A 316 -3.73 13.08 -17.45
C ALA A 316 -5.06 13.85 -17.49
N LYS A 317 -5.42 14.55 -16.40
CA LYS A 317 -6.67 15.33 -16.32
C LYS A 317 -6.73 16.48 -17.32
N SER A 318 -5.56 17.00 -17.74
CA SER A 318 -5.48 18.05 -18.76
C SER A 318 -5.36 17.50 -20.19
N GLY A 319 -5.52 16.19 -20.38
CA GLY A 319 -5.46 15.57 -21.71
C GLY A 319 -4.07 15.62 -22.35
N ARG A 320 -3.01 15.72 -21.54
CA ARG A 320 -1.61 15.83 -21.98
C ARG A 320 -0.80 14.54 -21.78
N LEU A 321 -1.36 13.54 -21.12
CA LEU A 321 -0.68 12.29 -20.81
C LEU A 321 -1.41 11.10 -21.41
N LYS A 322 -0.67 10.27 -22.13
CA LYS A 322 -1.07 8.94 -22.55
C LYS A 322 -0.50 7.92 -21.59
N ILE A 323 -1.30 6.94 -21.20
CA ILE A 323 -0.88 5.79 -20.39
C ILE A 323 -1.24 4.52 -21.16
N GLU A 324 -0.24 3.79 -21.61
CA GLU A 324 -0.42 2.49 -22.27
C GLU A 324 0.06 1.37 -21.36
N SER A 325 -0.68 0.28 -21.28
CA SER A 325 -0.26 -0.92 -20.54
C SER A 325 0.21 -1.99 -21.51
N ILE A 326 1.44 -2.46 -21.33
CA ILE A 326 1.99 -3.61 -22.07
C ILE A 326 2.12 -4.81 -21.13
N ARG A 327 2.18 -6.02 -21.68
CA ARG A 327 2.50 -7.24 -20.91
C ARG A 327 4.00 -7.51 -20.98
N VAL A 328 4.61 -7.80 -19.83
CA VAL A 328 6.00 -8.19 -19.70
C VAL A 328 6.08 -9.52 -18.95
N PRO A 329 7.17 -10.31 -19.07
CA PRO A 329 7.35 -11.48 -18.23
C PRO A 329 7.19 -11.12 -16.75
N GLY A 330 6.32 -11.87 -16.08
CA GLY A 330 6.03 -11.75 -14.65
C GLY A 330 7.03 -12.54 -13.82
N HIS A 331 6.64 -12.88 -12.60
CA HIS A 331 7.56 -13.51 -11.66
C HIS A 331 7.89 -14.98 -11.98
N ALA A 332 6.85 -15.76 -12.29
CA ALA A 332 6.97 -17.19 -12.51
C ALA A 332 6.84 -17.50 -13.99
N ASP A 333 7.43 -18.63 -14.40
CA ASP A 333 7.37 -19.09 -15.79
C ASP A 333 5.91 -19.23 -16.25
N GLY A 334 5.60 -18.62 -17.40
CA GLY A 334 4.26 -18.61 -17.97
C GLY A 334 3.28 -17.61 -17.33
N ILE A 335 3.75 -16.79 -16.38
CA ILE A 335 2.99 -15.64 -15.87
C ILE A 335 3.56 -14.36 -16.47
N ASP A 336 2.71 -13.52 -17.01
CA ASP A 336 3.02 -12.15 -17.43
C ASP A 336 2.42 -11.13 -16.43
N ALA A 337 2.91 -9.91 -16.49
CA ALA A 337 2.50 -8.81 -15.62
C ALA A 337 2.26 -7.55 -16.47
N PRO A 338 1.31 -6.67 -16.09
CA PRO A 338 1.14 -5.40 -16.77
C PRO A 338 2.31 -4.46 -16.42
N GLN A 339 2.68 -3.61 -17.38
CA GLN A 339 3.64 -2.55 -17.15
C GLN A 339 3.25 -1.32 -17.96
N SER A 340 3.05 -0.21 -17.27
CA SER A 340 2.62 1.04 -17.89
C SER A 340 3.78 1.78 -18.56
N ARG A 341 3.45 2.44 -19.66
CA ARG A 341 4.28 3.41 -20.38
C ARG A 341 3.55 4.74 -20.41
N PHE A 342 4.29 5.78 -20.04
CA PHE A 342 3.80 7.14 -19.94
C PHE A 342 4.47 7.99 -21.01
N SER A 343 3.68 8.71 -21.80
CA SER A 343 4.13 9.65 -22.83
C SER A 343 3.18 10.83 -22.99
N LEU A 344 3.65 11.92 -23.60
CA LEU A 344 2.78 13.04 -23.95
C LEU A 344 1.83 12.66 -25.10
N LEU A 345 0.65 13.30 -25.11
CA LEU A 345 -0.34 13.20 -26.19
C LEU A 345 -0.08 14.20 -27.33
#